data_AF-B0EAJ3-F1
#
_entry.id   AF-B0EAJ3-F1
#
_cell.length_a   1.000
_cell.length_b   1.000
_cell.length_c   1.000
_cell.angle_alpha   90.00
_cell.angle_beta   90.00
_cell.angle_gamma   90.00
#
_symmetry.space_group_name_H-M   'P 1'
#
loop_
_entity.id
_entity.type
_entity.pdbx_description
1 polymer ?
#
loop_
_entity_poly.entity_id
_entity_poly.type
_entity_poly.pdbx_seq_one_letter_code
_entity_poly.pdbx_strand_id
1 'polypeptide(L)'
;MSFLINLTLSILVPILVVIKGSLTLDGAIVAGVTGFFHLSVGISPAVFIMAFFLTSSILTKVGMNKKRKLEEKYVEESKRSSIQVLCNSLLATISCIMLLLTDAPNGTSACFGLSSFQVFLYGIIPGFYSCTNGDTWSSEVGILSKTHPFHIITFKQVPAGTNGGVSSLGLISGFCGSLLIGLIGGLVFLMNCPFDITLFILTSSSITISGVIGNLLDSILGGTLQYSGWDEKRKCVVRKSGDNVTRISGVDVLSNSAINFITSSMSGIICGCLFLYIRYIY
;
A
#
# COMPACT_ATOMS: atom_id res chain seq x y z
N MET A 1 11.59 -24.82 15.03
CA MET A 1 11.48 -25.22 13.61
C MET A 1 11.03 -24.06 12.69
N SER A 2 10.38 -23.01 13.20
CA SER A 2 9.89 -21.85 12.43
C SER A 2 10.95 -20.84 11.98
N PHE A 3 11.99 -20.55 12.79
CA PHE A 3 12.97 -19.49 12.48
C PHE A 3 13.73 -19.74 11.17
N LEU A 4 14.28 -20.93 10.97
CA LEU A 4 15.04 -21.27 9.75
C LEU A 4 14.16 -21.19 8.49
N ILE A 5 12.89 -21.62 8.58
CA ILE A 5 11.93 -21.52 7.48
C ILE A 5 11.66 -20.05 7.16
N ASN A 6 11.35 -19.24 8.18
CA ASN A 6 11.09 -17.81 8.02
C ASN A 6 12.30 -17.09 7.42
N LEU A 7 13.51 -17.34 7.93
CA LEU A 7 14.75 -16.78 7.41
C LEU A 7 14.98 -17.20 5.95
N THR A 8 14.79 -18.48 5.63
CA THR A 8 14.98 -19.00 4.27
C THR A 8 13.99 -18.36 3.29
N LEU A 9 12.70 -18.30 3.64
CA LEU A 9 11.67 -17.67 2.80
C LEU A 9 11.92 -16.17 2.62
N SER A 10 12.33 -15.47 3.68
CA SER A 10 12.68 -14.05 3.64
C SER A 10 13.89 -13.74 2.78
N ILE A 11 14.74 -14.71 2.49
CA ILE A 11 15.88 -14.54 1.57
C ILE A 11 15.47 -14.95 0.15
N LEU A 12 14.88 -16.14 0.00
CA LEU A 12 14.55 -16.70 -1.31
C LEU A 12 13.51 -15.88 -2.07
N VAL A 13 12.44 -15.43 -1.39
CA VAL A 13 11.36 -14.70 -2.07
C VAL A 13 11.87 -13.38 -2.66
N PRO A 14 12.55 -12.48 -1.93
CA PRO A 14 13.09 -11.26 -2.53
C PRO A 14 14.07 -11.51 -3.68
N ILE A 15 14.95 -12.53 -3.57
CA ILE A 15 15.88 -12.89 -4.66
C ILE A 15 15.12 -13.28 -5.92
N LEU A 16 14.10 -14.13 -5.81
CA LEU A 16 13.26 -14.52 -6.95
C LEU A 16 12.59 -13.32 -7.59
N VAL A 17 12.29 -12.27 -6.82
CA VAL A 17 11.66 -11.06 -7.37
C VAL A 17 12.66 -10.11 -8.03
N VAL A 18 13.88 -10.01 -7.51
CA VAL A 18 14.98 -9.32 -8.21
C VAL A 18 15.18 -9.95 -9.59
N ILE A 19 15.19 -11.28 -9.67
CA ILE A 19 15.29 -12.03 -10.93
C ILE A 19 14.11 -11.71 -11.87
N LYS A 20 12.88 -11.58 -11.34
CA LYS A 20 11.69 -11.19 -12.11
C LYS A 20 11.65 -9.70 -12.49
N GLY A 21 12.64 -8.92 -12.06
CA GLY A 21 12.85 -7.53 -12.44
C GLY A 21 11.89 -6.53 -11.79
N SER A 22 11.23 -6.88 -10.67
CA SER A 22 10.29 -5.98 -9.97
C SER A 22 10.89 -5.31 -8.73
N LEU A 23 12.11 -5.70 -8.35
CA LEU A 23 12.79 -5.23 -7.13
C LEU A 23 14.27 -4.94 -7.43
N THR A 24 14.79 -3.88 -6.80
CA THR A 24 16.23 -3.58 -6.78
C THR A 24 16.98 -4.48 -5.78
N LEU A 25 18.31 -4.58 -5.89
CA LEU A 25 19.09 -5.44 -5.00
C LEU A 25 19.04 -4.95 -3.54
N ASP A 26 19.18 -3.64 -3.33
CA ASP A 26 19.01 -2.99 -2.03
C ASP A 26 17.55 -3.09 -1.54
N GLY A 27 16.58 -2.97 -2.45
CA GLY A 27 15.17 -3.24 -2.16
C GLY A 27 14.91 -4.66 -1.66
N ALA A 28 15.66 -5.64 -2.16
CA ALA A 28 15.54 -7.04 -1.73
C ALA A 28 16.02 -7.27 -0.30
N ILE A 29 17.06 -6.56 0.13
CA ILE A 29 17.54 -6.63 1.52
C ILE A 29 16.45 -6.11 2.46
N VAL A 30 15.90 -4.93 2.17
CA VAL A 30 14.80 -4.37 2.99
C VAL A 30 13.58 -5.29 2.98
N ALA A 31 13.19 -5.81 1.81
CA ALA A 31 12.06 -6.73 1.70
C ALA A 31 12.27 -8.03 2.48
N GLY A 32 13.51 -8.54 2.55
CA GLY A 32 13.84 -9.72 3.33
C GLY A 32 13.75 -9.46 4.83
N VAL A 33 14.28 -8.32 5.29
CA VAL A 33 14.18 -7.91 6.70
C VAL A 33 12.72 -7.72 7.12
N THR A 34 11.93 -6.98 6.34
CA THR A 34 10.53 -6.71 6.68
C THR A 34 9.69 -7.98 6.58
N GLY A 35 9.91 -8.80 5.54
CA GLY A 35 9.28 -10.11 5.38
C GLY A 35 9.59 -11.08 6.53
N PHE A 36 10.82 -11.05 7.06
CA PHE A 36 11.22 -11.88 8.20
C PHE A 36 10.42 -11.58 9.45
N PHE A 37 10.23 -10.30 9.79
CA PHE A 37 9.42 -9.92 10.96
C PHE A 37 7.94 -10.29 10.77
N HIS A 38 7.39 -10.10 9.57
CA HIS A 38 6.00 -10.51 9.28
C HIS A 38 5.81 -12.03 9.45
N LEU A 39 6.70 -12.83 8.85
CA LEU A 39 6.67 -14.29 8.98
C LEU A 39 6.92 -14.78 10.42
N SER A 40 7.71 -14.02 11.19
CA SER A 40 8.01 -14.35 12.59
C SER A 40 6.81 -14.21 13.51
N VAL A 41 5.92 -13.24 13.26
CA VAL A 41 4.61 -13.17 13.93
C VAL A 41 3.70 -14.31 13.46
N GLY A 42 3.78 -14.68 12.18
CA GLY A 42 3.09 -15.83 11.63
C GLY A 42 2.60 -15.60 10.21
N ILE A 43 1.79 -16.53 9.69
CA ILE A 43 1.30 -16.45 8.32
C ILE A 43 0.29 -15.29 8.13
N SER A 44 -0.41 -14.89 9.19
CA SER A 44 -1.45 -13.86 9.15
C SER A 44 -0.92 -12.47 8.75
N PRO A 45 0.15 -11.90 9.36
CA PRO A 45 0.74 -10.66 8.81
C PRO A 45 1.42 -10.86 7.45
N ALA A 46 2.05 -12.02 7.24
CA ALA A 46 2.81 -12.31 6.03
C ALA A 46 1.92 -12.37 4.77
N VAL A 47 0.66 -12.80 4.88
CA VAL A 47 -0.23 -12.85 3.70
C VAL A 47 -0.56 -11.46 3.17
N PHE A 48 -0.62 -10.41 4.01
CA PHE A 48 -0.92 -9.04 3.56
C PHE A 48 0.21 -8.43 2.74
N ILE A 49 1.45 -8.51 3.24
CA ILE A 49 2.62 -8.03 2.49
C ILE A 49 2.78 -8.81 1.19
N MET A 50 2.52 -10.12 1.20
CA MET A 50 2.57 -10.97 0.00
C MET A 50 1.47 -10.60 -1.00
N ALA A 51 0.23 -10.42 -0.56
CA ALA A 51 -0.90 -10.06 -1.40
C ALA A 51 -0.69 -8.71 -2.07
N PHE A 52 -0.28 -7.69 -1.29
CA PHE A 52 0.10 -6.38 -1.82
C PHE A 52 1.19 -6.54 -2.89
N PHE A 53 2.28 -7.22 -2.54
CA PHE A 53 3.46 -7.29 -3.39
C PHE A 53 3.19 -8.03 -4.70
N LEU A 54 2.57 -9.21 -4.65
CA LEU A 54 2.30 -10.02 -5.83
C LEU A 54 1.31 -9.32 -6.77
N THR A 55 0.18 -8.85 -6.24
CA THR A 55 -0.87 -8.27 -7.09
C THR A 55 -0.46 -6.93 -7.68
N SER A 56 0.20 -6.08 -6.89
CA SER A 56 0.73 -4.82 -7.41
C SER A 56 1.83 -5.03 -8.44
N SER A 57 2.73 -6.02 -8.25
CA SER A 57 3.77 -6.33 -9.23
C SER A 57 3.21 -6.82 -10.57
N ILE A 58 2.06 -7.50 -10.56
CA ILE A 58 1.35 -7.89 -11.77
C ILE A 58 0.81 -6.63 -12.49
N LEU A 59 0.19 -5.71 -11.75
CA LEU A 59 -0.38 -4.47 -12.31
C LEU A 59 0.67 -3.49 -12.84
N THR A 60 1.86 -3.43 -12.24
CA THR A 60 2.98 -2.66 -12.80
C THR A 60 3.29 -3.09 -14.23
N LYS A 61 3.13 -4.38 -14.56
CA LYS A 61 3.36 -4.92 -15.92
C LYS A 61 2.16 -4.75 -16.86
N VAL A 62 1.00 -4.30 -16.39
CA VAL A 62 -0.16 -4.05 -17.24
C VAL A 62 0.02 -2.72 -17.97
N GLY A 63 -0.14 -2.72 -19.29
CA GLY A 63 -0.13 -1.49 -20.09
C GLY A 63 1.22 -0.78 -20.19
N MET A 64 2.34 -1.47 -19.94
CA MET A 64 3.70 -0.89 -19.92
C MET A 64 4.02 0.00 -21.12
N ASN A 65 3.62 -0.41 -22.33
CA ASN A 65 3.89 0.34 -23.57
C ASN A 65 3.21 1.71 -23.59
N LYS A 66 2.03 1.83 -22.96
CA LYS A 66 1.31 3.10 -22.82
C LYS A 66 1.93 3.95 -21.71
N LYS A 67 2.27 3.34 -20.56
CA LYS A 67 2.90 4.04 -19.43
C LYS A 67 4.24 4.67 -19.80
N ARG A 68 5.10 3.94 -20.55
CA ARG A 68 6.37 4.45 -21.09
C ARG A 68 6.25 5.73 -21.93
N LYS A 69 5.11 5.96 -22.57
CA LYS A 69 4.86 7.18 -23.36
C LYS A 69 4.32 8.33 -22.53
N LEU A 70 3.75 8.04 -21.37
CA LEU A 70 3.08 9.00 -20.50
C LEU A 70 3.97 9.47 -19.34
N GLU A 71 4.99 8.70 -18.98
CA GLU A 71 5.88 8.97 -17.85
C GLU A 71 7.35 8.90 -18.28
N GLU A 72 8.12 9.95 -17.95
CA GLU A 72 9.54 10.08 -18.32
C GLU A 72 10.41 8.96 -17.72
N LYS A 73 10.13 8.55 -16.48
CA LYS A 73 10.98 7.63 -15.70
C LYS A 73 10.36 6.26 -15.44
N TYR A 74 9.34 5.88 -16.21
CA TYR A 74 8.61 4.64 -15.99
C TYR A 74 9.51 3.40 -15.83
N VAL A 75 10.58 3.28 -16.64
CA VAL A 75 11.47 2.11 -16.58
C VAL A 75 12.31 2.10 -15.30
N GLU A 76 12.80 3.26 -14.84
CA GLU A 76 13.55 3.38 -13.58
C GLU A 76 12.63 3.15 -12.38
N GLU A 77 11.41 3.69 -12.41
CA GLU A 77 10.43 3.59 -11.32
C GLU A 77 9.70 2.23 -11.28
N SER A 78 9.75 1.43 -12.35
CA SER A 78 9.15 0.09 -12.39
C SER A 78 9.80 -0.92 -11.45
N LYS A 79 11.02 -0.65 -10.97
CA LYS A 79 11.72 -1.45 -9.96
C LYS A 79 11.64 -0.77 -8.61
N ARG A 80 11.11 -1.48 -7.62
CA ARG A 80 10.96 -0.92 -6.27
C ARG A 80 12.32 -0.74 -5.61
N SER A 81 12.63 0.48 -5.17
CA SER A 81 13.86 0.82 -4.43
C SER A 81 13.77 0.43 -2.95
N SER A 82 14.90 0.37 -2.23
CA SER A 82 14.91 0.19 -0.76
C SER A 82 14.02 1.19 -0.02
N ILE A 83 14.05 2.47 -0.41
CA ILE A 83 13.23 3.52 0.20
C ILE A 83 11.74 3.25 -0.03
N GLN A 84 11.35 2.87 -1.26
CA GLN A 84 9.95 2.54 -1.55
C GLN A 84 9.48 1.32 -0.76
N VAL A 85 10.30 0.27 -0.67
CA VAL A 85 9.97 -0.92 0.11
C VAL A 85 9.82 -0.57 1.59
N LEU A 86 10.74 0.22 2.14
CA LEU A 86 10.71 0.65 3.52
C LEU A 86 9.45 1.48 3.80
N CYS A 87 9.20 2.54 3.04
CA CYS A 87 8.03 3.40 3.21
C CYS A 87 6.71 2.62 3.08
N ASN A 88 6.65 1.60 2.22
CA ASN A 88 5.48 0.75 2.01
C ASN A 88 5.41 -0.47 2.93
N SER A 89 6.24 -0.55 3.98
CA SER A 89 6.16 -1.65 4.96
C SER A 89 6.57 -1.27 6.39
N LEU A 90 7.09 -0.07 6.63
CA LEU A 90 7.74 0.29 7.89
C LEU A 90 6.78 0.21 9.08
N LEU A 91 5.62 0.89 9.04
CA LEU A 91 4.71 0.87 10.18
C LEU A 91 4.18 -0.54 10.45
N ALA A 92 3.79 -1.29 9.41
CA ALA A 92 3.37 -2.68 9.56
C ALA A 92 4.49 -3.57 10.15
N THR A 93 5.74 -3.35 9.75
CA THR A 93 6.91 -4.06 10.29
C THR A 93 7.14 -3.69 11.76
N ILE A 94 7.04 -2.42 12.13
CA ILE A 94 7.11 -1.97 13.53
C ILE A 94 6.00 -2.64 14.34
N SER A 95 4.77 -2.70 13.81
CA SER A 95 3.67 -3.41 14.47
C SER A 95 3.97 -4.89 14.66
N CYS A 96 4.59 -5.55 13.67
CA CYS A 96 5.02 -6.95 13.81
C CYS A 96 6.09 -7.12 14.89
N ILE A 97 7.10 -6.25 14.93
CA ILE A 97 8.14 -6.27 15.97
C ILE A 97 7.50 -6.08 17.36
N MET A 98 6.59 -5.13 17.51
CA MET A 98 5.89 -4.88 18.77
C MET A 98 5.02 -6.08 19.20
N LEU A 99 4.36 -6.75 18.25
CA LEU A 99 3.62 -7.99 18.55
C LEU A 99 4.55 -9.09 19.08
N LEU A 100 5.73 -9.28 18.47
CA LEU A 100 6.74 -10.23 18.94
C LEU A 100 7.25 -9.91 20.34
N LEU A 101 7.44 -8.62 20.67
CA LEU A 101 7.91 -8.19 21.99
C LEU A 101 6.84 -8.32 23.09
N THR A 102 5.57 -8.50 22.72
CA THR A 102 4.46 -8.68 23.68
C THR A 102 4.04 -10.13 23.84
N ASP A 103 4.84 -11.08 23.33
CA ASP A 103 4.53 -12.53 23.30
C ASP A 103 3.10 -12.81 22.80
N ALA A 104 2.66 -12.06 21.79
CA ALA A 104 1.33 -12.21 21.23
C ALA A 104 1.14 -13.67 20.73
N PRO A 105 0.07 -14.38 21.14
CA PRO A 105 -0.14 -15.76 20.74
C PRO A 105 -0.32 -15.87 19.22
N ASN A 106 0.39 -16.83 18.63
CA ASN A 106 0.22 -17.20 17.23
C ASN A 106 -1.07 -18.04 17.08
N GLY A 107 -2.07 -17.53 16.37
CA GLY A 107 -3.24 -18.33 15.96
C GLY A 107 -4.54 -18.03 16.71
N THR A 108 -5.39 -19.05 16.89
CA THR A 108 -6.81 -18.91 17.24
C THR A 108 -7.12 -18.29 18.62
N SER A 109 -6.11 -18.19 19.49
CA SER A 109 -6.20 -17.48 20.77
C SER A 109 -6.23 -15.95 20.62
N ALA A 110 -6.00 -15.44 19.40
CA ALA A 110 -5.84 -14.02 19.11
C ALA A 110 -7.14 -13.19 19.10
N CYS A 111 -8.32 -13.80 19.01
CA CYS A 111 -9.49 -13.01 18.63
C CYS A 111 -9.98 -12.01 19.68
N PHE A 112 -10.03 -12.40 20.97
CA PHE A 112 -10.46 -11.50 22.04
C PHE A 112 -9.65 -11.62 23.34
N GLY A 113 -8.80 -12.64 23.46
CA GLY A 113 -7.86 -12.79 24.59
C GLY A 113 -6.65 -11.86 24.52
N LEU A 114 -6.47 -11.15 23.41
CA LEU A 114 -5.40 -10.17 23.24
C LEU A 114 -5.65 -8.91 24.06
N SER A 115 -4.55 -8.27 24.47
CA SER A 115 -4.59 -6.90 25.00
C SER A 115 -5.11 -5.92 23.95
N SER A 116 -5.67 -4.79 24.40
CA SER A 116 -6.09 -3.71 23.49
C SER A 116 -4.94 -3.29 22.56
N PHE A 117 -3.72 -3.20 23.09
CA PHE A 117 -2.55 -2.83 22.30
C PHE A 117 -2.26 -3.83 21.18
N GLN A 118 -2.32 -5.13 21.44
CA GLN A 118 -2.11 -6.16 20.40
C GLN A 118 -3.21 -6.11 19.32
N VAL A 119 -4.47 -5.93 19.71
CA VAL A 119 -5.57 -5.79 18.73
C VAL A 119 -5.40 -4.55 17.85
N PHE A 120 -4.98 -3.44 18.43
CA PHE A 120 -4.65 -2.23 17.69
C PHE A 120 -3.54 -2.49 16.65
N LEU A 121 -2.46 -3.19 17.03
CA LEU A 121 -1.36 -3.55 16.13
C LEU A 121 -1.82 -4.52 15.02
N TYR A 122 -2.65 -5.50 15.33
CA TYR A 122 -3.22 -6.41 14.32
C TYR A 122 -4.17 -5.71 13.34
N GLY A 123 -4.82 -4.61 13.75
CA GLY A 123 -5.59 -3.77 12.83
C GLY A 123 -4.72 -2.87 11.96
N ILE A 124 -3.60 -2.37 12.48
CA ILE A 124 -2.67 -1.52 11.71
C ILE A 124 -2.14 -2.23 10.48
N ILE A 125 -1.70 -3.48 10.61
CA ILE A 125 -1.03 -4.22 9.53
C ILE A 125 -1.90 -4.31 8.25
N PRO A 126 -3.12 -4.88 8.28
CA PRO A 126 -3.96 -4.96 7.09
C PRO A 126 -4.47 -3.59 6.63
N GLY A 127 -4.77 -2.65 7.54
CA GLY A 127 -5.17 -1.28 7.15
C GLY A 127 -4.08 -0.57 6.35
N PHE A 128 -2.83 -0.66 6.83
CA PHE A 128 -1.66 -0.11 6.15
C PHE A 128 -1.49 -0.71 4.74
N TYR A 129 -1.56 -2.03 4.61
CA TYR A 129 -1.44 -2.70 3.31
C TYR A 129 -2.66 -2.49 2.40
N SER A 130 -3.84 -2.26 2.97
CA SER A 130 -5.05 -1.91 2.21
C SER A 130 -4.87 -0.58 1.49
N CYS A 131 -4.38 0.45 2.19
CA CYS A 131 -4.03 1.73 1.57
C CYS A 131 -2.92 1.57 0.54
N THR A 132 -1.81 0.92 0.90
CA THR A 132 -0.65 0.74 0.01
C THR A 132 -1.05 0.02 -1.30
N ASN A 133 -1.88 -1.02 -1.20
CA ASN A 133 -2.35 -1.77 -2.35
C ASN A 133 -3.37 -0.98 -3.17
N GLY A 134 -4.31 -0.29 -2.51
CA GLY A 134 -5.28 0.59 -3.17
C GLY A 134 -4.60 1.71 -3.95
N ASP A 135 -3.64 2.42 -3.36
CA ASP A 135 -2.87 3.47 -4.03
C ASP A 135 -2.10 2.93 -5.24
N THR A 136 -1.42 1.80 -5.08
CA THR A 136 -0.66 1.20 -6.20
C THR A 136 -1.59 0.75 -7.34
N TRP A 137 -2.74 0.15 -7.04
CA TRP A 137 -3.70 -0.23 -8.07
C TRP A 137 -4.29 1.00 -8.76
N SER A 138 -4.63 2.03 -7.99
CA SER A 138 -5.16 3.31 -8.47
C SER A 138 -4.21 4.00 -9.43
N SER A 139 -2.93 4.11 -9.08
CA SER A 139 -1.90 4.75 -9.93
C SER A 139 -1.59 3.91 -11.17
N GLU A 140 -1.36 2.61 -11.01
CA GLU A 140 -0.96 1.71 -12.10
C GLU A 140 -2.07 1.48 -13.13
N VAL A 141 -3.34 1.45 -12.72
CA VAL A 141 -4.46 1.25 -13.64
C VAL A 141 -5.07 2.61 -14.05
N GLY A 142 -5.12 3.58 -13.14
CA GLY A 142 -5.73 4.88 -13.38
C GLY A 142 -5.06 5.70 -14.47
N ILE A 143 -3.73 5.60 -14.63
CA ILE A 143 -3.00 6.24 -15.74
C ILE A 143 -3.42 5.72 -17.13
N LEU A 144 -3.97 4.51 -17.19
CA LEU A 144 -4.43 3.91 -18.44
C LEU A 144 -5.83 4.38 -18.85
N SER A 145 -6.51 5.17 -18.00
CA SER A 145 -7.84 5.70 -18.26
C SER A 145 -7.93 6.41 -19.62
N LYS A 146 -9.10 6.30 -20.25
CA LYS A 146 -9.42 7.04 -21.49
C LYS A 146 -9.94 8.44 -21.19
N THR A 147 -10.50 8.65 -20.00
CA THR A 147 -10.99 9.95 -19.54
C THR A 147 -9.89 10.70 -18.82
N HIS A 148 -9.83 12.02 -19.04
CA HIS A 148 -8.92 12.88 -18.30
C HIS A 148 -9.23 12.85 -16.81
N PRO A 149 -8.21 12.70 -15.94
CA PRO A 149 -8.40 12.78 -14.50
C PRO A 149 -8.82 14.19 -14.08
N PHE A 150 -9.47 14.28 -12.92
CA PHE A 150 -9.74 15.54 -12.24
C PHE A 150 -8.82 15.68 -11.05
N HIS A 151 -8.35 16.89 -10.78
CA HIS A 151 -7.57 17.16 -9.58
C HIS A 151 -8.47 17.11 -8.34
N ILE A 152 -8.13 16.29 -7.34
CA ILE A 152 -9.02 15.97 -6.21
C ILE A 152 -9.50 17.19 -5.39
N ILE A 153 -8.68 18.25 -5.32
CA ILE A 153 -9.04 19.47 -4.57
C ILE A 153 -9.80 20.48 -5.42
N THR A 154 -9.34 20.74 -6.65
CA THR A 154 -9.87 21.83 -7.48
C THR A 154 -11.00 21.37 -8.39
N PHE A 155 -11.19 20.06 -8.53
CA PHE A 155 -12.15 19.41 -9.42
C PHE A 155 -12.01 19.82 -10.89
N LYS A 156 -10.86 20.38 -11.28
CA LYS A 156 -10.54 20.73 -12.67
C LYS A 156 -9.90 19.54 -13.38
N GLN A 157 -10.15 19.42 -14.68
CA GLN A 157 -9.47 18.43 -15.50
C GLN A 157 -7.97 18.73 -15.55
N VAL A 158 -7.15 17.69 -15.40
CA VAL A 158 -5.69 17.77 -15.44
C VAL A 158 -5.12 16.69 -16.37
N PRO A 159 -3.92 16.88 -16.92
CA PRO A 159 -3.25 15.85 -17.71
C PRO A 159 -3.02 14.56 -16.89
N ALA A 160 -3.02 13.41 -17.58
CA ALA A 160 -2.69 12.13 -16.96
C ALA A 160 -1.25 12.16 -16.38
N GLY A 161 -1.07 11.58 -15.20
CA GLY A 161 0.20 11.61 -14.46
C GLY A 161 0.33 12.76 -13.46
N THR A 162 -0.59 13.74 -13.45
CA THR A 162 -0.61 14.81 -12.44
C THR A 162 -0.79 14.24 -11.03
N ASN A 163 0.04 14.66 -10.07
CA ASN A 163 -0.13 14.29 -8.66
C ASN A 163 -1.48 14.81 -8.14
N GLY A 164 -2.20 13.96 -7.41
CA GLY A 164 -3.58 14.24 -6.99
C GLY A 164 -4.62 14.25 -8.12
N GLY A 165 -4.23 13.83 -9.33
CA GLY A 165 -5.13 13.57 -10.44
C GLY A 165 -5.86 12.23 -10.25
N VAL A 166 -7.18 12.29 -10.16
CA VAL A 166 -8.05 11.13 -9.90
C VAL A 166 -8.89 10.84 -11.13
N SER A 167 -8.81 9.61 -11.64
CA SER A 167 -9.66 9.10 -12.72
C SER A 167 -10.68 8.11 -12.18
N SER A 168 -11.81 7.93 -12.89
CA SER A 168 -12.82 6.92 -12.52
C SER A 168 -12.24 5.51 -12.47
N LEU A 169 -11.36 5.19 -13.42
CA LEU A 169 -10.65 3.91 -13.46
C LEU A 169 -9.68 3.76 -12.27
N GLY A 170 -9.00 4.84 -11.88
CA GLY A 170 -8.15 4.88 -10.68
C GLY A 170 -8.95 4.65 -9.40
N LEU A 171 -10.10 5.32 -9.24
CA LEU A 171 -10.97 5.13 -8.08
C LEU A 171 -11.49 3.70 -7.95
N ILE A 172 -11.98 3.12 -9.04
CA ILE A 172 -12.51 1.74 -9.05
C ILE A 172 -11.38 0.75 -8.76
N SER A 173 -10.23 0.89 -9.41
CA SER A 173 -9.08 -0.01 -9.20
C SER A 173 -8.52 0.11 -7.78
N GLY A 174 -8.42 1.32 -7.23
CA GLY A 174 -8.00 1.55 -5.85
C GLY A 174 -8.97 0.99 -4.81
N PHE A 175 -10.28 1.09 -5.07
CA PHE A 175 -11.29 0.41 -4.26
C PHE A 175 -11.12 -1.11 -4.32
N CYS A 176 -10.99 -1.70 -5.51
CA CYS A 176 -10.78 -3.14 -5.67
C CYS A 176 -9.49 -3.62 -4.99
N GLY A 177 -8.41 -2.84 -5.05
CA GLY A 177 -7.15 -3.14 -4.38
C GLY A 177 -7.30 -3.14 -2.86
N SER A 178 -8.03 -2.16 -2.30
CA SER A 178 -8.33 -2.09 -0.87
C SER A 178 -9.26 -3.23 -0.44
N LEU A 179 -10.29 -3.52 -1.25
CA LEU A 179 -11.25 -4.59 -1.01
C LEU A 179 -10.58 -5.97 -1.00
N LEU A 180 -9.62 -6.21 -1.89
CA LEU A 180 -8.85 -7.46 -1.89
C LEU A 180 -8.17 -7.70 -0.54
N ILE A 181 -7.48 -6.68 -0.01
CA ILE A 181 -6.81 -6.78 1.29
C ILE A 181 -7.84 -6.92 2.43
N GLY A 182 -8.97 -6.22 2.33
CA GLY A 182 -10.09 -6.37 3.27
C GLY A 182 -10.65 -7.78 3.32
N LEU A 183 -10.93 -8.40 2.17
CA LEU A 183 -11.43 -9.77 2.08
C LEU A 183 -10.41 -10.78 2.61
N ILE A 184 -9.13 -10.63 2.27
CA ILE A 184 -8.05 -11.45 2.85
C ILE A 184 -8.02 -11.29 4.37
N GLY A 185 -8.19 -10.07 4.87
CA GLY A 185 -8.24 -9.78 6.30
C GLY A 185 -9.40 -10.48 6.99
N GLY A 186 -10.62 -10.34 6.47
CA GLY A 186 -11.77 -11.06 7.00
C GLY A 186 -11.56 -12.57 7.02
N LEU A 187 -10.99 -13.15 5.95
CA LEU A 187 -10.70 -14.59 5.89
C LEU A 187 -9.64 -14.99 6.93
N VAL A 188 -8.57 -14.21 7.09
CA VAL A 188 -7.56 -14.42 8.14
C VAL A 188 -8.23 -14.41 9.52
N PHE A 189 -9.15 -13.47 9.79
CA PHE A 189 -9.88 -13.45 11.04
C PHE A 189 -10.81 -14.65 11.21
N LEU A 190 -11.54 -15.07 10.17
CA LEU A 190 -12.38 -16.28 10.21
C LEU A 190 -11.59 -17.57 10.45
N MET A 191 -10.34 -17.66 10.00
CA MET A 191 -9.49 -18.83 10.24
C MET A 191 -8.93 -18.87 11.67
N ASN A 192 -8.86 -17.72 12.35
CA ASN A 192 -8.33 -17.60 13.71
C ASN A 192 -9.46 -17.45 14.75
N CYS A 193 -10.66 -17.05 14.38
CA CYS A 193 -11.80 -16.90 15.29
C CYS A 193 -12.84 -17.99 15.02
N PRO A 194 -13.74 -18.28 15.99
CA PRO A 194 -14.98 -18.98 15.68
C PRO A 194 -15.70 -18.30 14.52
N PHE A 195 -16.29 -19.09 13.62
CA PHE A 195 -16.94 -18.56 12.43
C PHE A 195 -18.08 -17.61 12.83
N ASP A 196 -17.91 -16.33 12.49
CA ASP A 196 -18.93 -15.30 12.64
C ASP A 196 -18.92 -14.41 11.39
N ILE A 197 -20.02 -14.47 10.63
CA ILE A 197 -20.20 -13.70 9.42
C ILE A 197 -20.20 -12.19 9.67
N THR A 198 -20.67 -11.75 10.85
CA THR A 198 -20.71 -10.34 11.22
C THR A 198 -19.29 -9.85 11.51
N LEU A 199 -18.46 -10.64 12.20
CA LEU A 199 -17.05 -10.33 12.41
C LEU A 199 -16.27 -10.27 11.07
N PHE A 200 -16.57 -11.19 10.15
CA PHE A 200 -16.02 -11.15 8.79
C PHE A 200 -16.37 -9.84 8.06
N ILE A 201 -17.64 -9.43 8.08
CA ILE A 201 -18.11 -8.20 7.43
C ILE A 201 -17.46 -6.98 8.09
N LEU A 202 -17.43 -6.90 9.42
CA LEU A 202 -16.87 -5.76 10.15
C LEU A 202 -15.38 -5.60 9.93
N THR A 203 -14.60 -6.68 10.02
CA THR A 203 -13.15 -6.64 9.79
C THR A 203 -12.83 -6.31 8.33
N SER A 204 -13.48 -6.99 7.37
CA SER A 204 -13.25 -6.75 5.93
C SER A 204 -13.61 -5.32 5.52
N SER A 205 -14.76 -4.82 5.98
CA SER A 205 -15.20 -3.45 5.70
C SER A 205 -14.30 -2.41 6.36
N SER A 206 -13.87 -2.62 7.62
CA SER A 206 -12.96 -1.70 8.31
C SER A 206 -11.61 -1.57 7.61
N ILE A 207 -11.03 -2.69 7.15
CA ILE A 207 -9.78 -2.71 6.37
C ILE A 207 -9.98 -2.04 5.00
N THR A 208 -11.10 -2.31 4.33
CA THR A 208 -11.38 -1.72 3.01
C THR A 208 -11.57 -0.21 3.11
N ILE A 209 -12.40 0.24 4.06
CA ILE A 209 -12.72 1.67 4.26
C ILE A 209 -11.47 2.45 4.67
N SER A 210 -10.69 1.93 5.62
CA SER A 210 -9.43 2.58 6.02
C SER A 210 -8.46 2.70 4.84
N GLY A 211 -8.35 1.67 3.99
CA GLY A 211 -7.51 1.70 2.79
C GLY A 211 -7.97 2.74 1.76
N VAL A 212 -9.27 2.79 1.49
CA VAL A 212 -9.86 3.78 0.56
C VAL A 212 -9.65 5.20 1.08
N ILE A 213 -9.86 5.45 2.37
CA ILE A 213 -9.59 6.75 3.00
C ILE A 213 -8.12 7.12 2.83
N GLY A 214 -7.20 6.19 3.11
CA GLY A 214 -5.76 6.41 2.95
C GLY A 214 -5.37 6.79 1.51
N ASN A 215 -5.88 6.07 0.53
CA ASN A 215 -5.65 6.33 -0.90
C ASN A 215 -6.19 7.72 -1.34
N LEU A 216 -7.36 8.12 -0.83
CA LEU A 216 -7.89 9.47 -1.09
C LEU A 216 -7.03 10.56 -0.43
N LEU A 217 -6.56 10.32 0.80
CA LEU A 217 -5.61 11.22 1.47
C LEU A 217 -4.30 11.32 0.69
N ASP A 218 -3.84 10.23 0.09
CA ASP A 218 -2.67 10.20 -0.78
C ASP A 218 -2.83 11.15 -1.96
N SER A 219 -3.96 11.06 -2.66
CA SER A 219 -4.27 11.99 -3.75
C SER A 219 -4.33 13.46 -3.28
N ILE A 220 -4.88 13.74 -2.09
CA ILE A 220 -4.95 15.10 -1.53
C ILE A 220 -3.54 15.62 -1.21
N LEU A 221 -2.72 14.84 -0.51
CA LEU A 221 -1.36 15.22 -0.15
C LEU A 221 -0.47 15.29 -1.38
N GLY A 222 -0.62 14.39 -2.35
CA GLY A 222 0.09 14.42 -3.61
C GLY A 222 -0.21 15.68 -4.41
N GLY A 223 -1.50 16.03 -4.56
CA GLY A 223 -1.91 17.24 -5.28
C GLY A 223 -1.48 18.57 -4.63
N THR A 224 -1.12 18.54 -3.34
CA THR A 224 -0.72 19.74 -2.58
C THR A 224 0.79 19.82 -2.34
N LEU A 225 1.43 18.71 -1.98
CA LEU A 225 2.80 18.63 -1.49
C LEU A 225 3.79 17.99 -2.47
N GLN A 226 3.32 17.58 -3.66
CA GLN A 226 4.19 17.14 -4.75
C GLN A 226 4.01 18.01 -5.98
N TYR A 227 5.13 18.49 -6.52
CA TYR A 227 5.11 19.27 -7.74
C TYR A 227 4.65 18.44 -8.95
N SER A 228 3.78 19.03 -9.77
CA SER A 228 3.45 18.55 -11.12
C SER A 228 3.54 19.70 -12.11
N GLY A 229 4.28 19.50 -13.21
CA GLY A 229 4.39 20.44 -14.31
C GLY A 229 4.16 19.75 -15.67
N TRP A 230 3.77 20.51 -16.68
CA TRP A 230 3.58 20.05 -18.05
C TRP A 230 4.79 20.45 -18.90
N ASP A 231 5.48 19.48 -19.49
CA ASP A 231 6.58 19.72 -20.42
C ASP A 231 6.05 19.78 -21.86
N GLU A 232 6.14 20.96 -22.48
CA GLU A 232 5.61 21.16 -23.84
C GLU A 232 6.38 20.40 -24.94
N LYS A 233 7.67 20.13 -24.74
CA LYS A 233 8.50 19.40 -25.72
C LYS A 233 8.20 17.91 -25.67
N ARG A 234 8.04 17.38 -24.47
CA ARG A 234 7.83 15.93 -24.24
C ARG A 234 6.35 15.54 -24.23
N LYS A 235 5.44 16.51 -24.13
CA LYS A 235 3.98 16.32 -24.07
C LYS A 235 3.56 15.37 -22.94
N CYS A 236 4.19 15.50 -21.78
CA CYS A 236 3.91 14.69 -20.61
C CYS A 236 4.04 15.49 -19.31
N VAL A 237 3.53 14.93 -18.21
CA VAL A 237 3.68 15.50 -16.87
C VAL A 237 5.06 15.15 -16.31
N VAL A 238 5.71 16.14 -15.72
CA VAL A 238 7.02 16.02 -15.07
C VAL A 238 6.93 16.39 -13.59
N ARG A 239 7.84 15.83 -12.80
CA ARG A 239 7.90 15.99 -11.33
C ARG A 239 8.83 17.12 -10.88
N LYS A 240 9.54 17.78 -11.79
CA LYS A 240 10.47 18.89 -11.50
C LYS A 240 10.23 20.07 -12.42
N SER A 241 10.53 21.26 -11.92
CA SER A 241 10.51 22.49 -12.72
C SER A 241 11.68 22.53 -13.71
N GLY A 242 11.51 23.26 -14.81
CA GLY A 242 12.54 23.47 -15.83
C GLY A 242 12.08 24.47 -16.90
N ASP A 243 12.97 24.83 -17.83
CA ASP A 243 12.77 25.95 -18.77
C ASP A 243 11.54 25.82 -19.70
N ASN A 244 11.08 24.59 -19.96
CA ASN A 244 9.92 24.31 -20.83
C ASN A 244 8.73 23.72 -20.08
N VAL A 245 8.71 23.88 -18.76
CA VAL A 245 7.73 23.24 -17.86
C VAL A 245 6.77 24.29 -17.31
N THR A 246 5.48 24.15 -17.59
CA THR A 246 4.44 24.98 -16.99
C THR A 246 3.85 24.28 -15.76
N ARG A 247 3.80 24.97 -14.61
CA ARG A 247 3.29 24.37 -13.36
C ARG A 247 1.80 24.04 -13.49
N ILE A 248 1.41 22.83 -13.08
CA ILE A 248 0.02 22.36 -12.99
C ILE A 248 -0.46 22.49 -11.54
N SER A 249 0.21 21.83 -10.59
CA SER A 249 -0.22 21.75 -9.19
C SER A 249 0.94 21.46 -8.23
N GLY A 250 0.63 21.58 -6.92
CA GLY A 250 1.51 21.22 -5.82
C GLY A 250 2.77 22.07 -5.65
N VAL A 251 3.54 21.74 -4.62
CA VAL A 251 4.88 22.27 -4.31
C VAL A 251 5.85 21.09 -4.15
N ASP A 252 7.15 21.29 -4.34
CA ASP A 252 8.14 20.20 -4.22
C ASP A 252 8.60 20.06 -2.76
N VAL A 253 7.73 19.54 -1.89
CA VAL A 253 7.99 19.42 -0.44
C VAL A 253 8.24 17.98 -0.03
N LEU A 254 7.40 17.04 -0.50
CA LEU A 254 7.52 15.63 -0.15
C LEU A 254 7.70 14.75 -1.38
N SER A 255 8.51 13.70 -1.22
CA SER A 255 8.62 12.64 -2.22
C SER A 255 7.38 11.72 -2.21
N ASN A 256 7.21 10.93 -3.26
CA ASN A 256 6.13 9.92 -3.31
C ASN A 256 6.22 8.91 -2.16
N SER A 257 7.41 8.37 -1.92
CA SER A 257 7.61 7.43 -0.81
C SER A 257 7.27 8.04 0.55
N ALA A 258 7.53 9.33 0.77
CA ALA A 258 7.18 10.01 2.01
C ALA A 258 5.65 10.15 2.18
N ILE A 259 4.93 10.50 1.11
CA ILE A 259 3.47 10.60 1.13
C ILE A 259 2.83 9.23 1.35
N ASN A 260 3.23 8.21 0.58
CA ASN A 260 2.76 6.84 0.76
C ASN A 260 2.96 6.34 2.19
N PHE A 261 4.11 6.65 2.81
CA PHE A 261 4.36 6.28 4.20
C PHE A 261 3.37 6.97 5.16
N ILE A 262 3.15 8.28 5.01
CA ILE A 262 2.23 9.04 5.87
C ILE A 262 0.80 8.53 5.72
N THR A 263 0.31 8.39 4.48
CA THR A 263 -1.08 8.06 4.16
C THR A 263 -1.42 6.62 4.55
N SER A 264 -0.51 5.68 4.26
CA SER A 264 -0.63 4.29 4.68
C SER A 264 -0.53 4.14 6.20
N SER A 265 0.30 4.94 6.85
CA SER A 265 0.37 4.98 8.33
C SER A 265 -0.92 5.48 8.97
N MET A 266 -1.48 6.57 8.45
CA MET A 266 -2.79 7.08 8.90
C MET A 266 -3.89 6.03 8.70
N SER A 267 -3.91 5.38 7.53
CA SER A 267 -4.86 4.30 7.23
C SER A 267 -4.73 3.13 8.21
N GLY A 268 -3.50 2.67 8.49
CA GLY A 268 -3.24 1.64 9.48
C GLY A 268 -3.75 2.04 10.87
N ILE A 269 -3.44 3.25 11.33
CA ILE A 269 -3.91 3.74 12.65
C ILE A 269 -5.44 3.79 12.72
N ILE A 270 -6.10 4.30 11.67
CA ILE A 270 -7.57 4.30 11.58
C ILE A 270 -8.11 2.88 11.69
N CYS A 271 -7.54 1.92 10.95
CA CYS A 271 -7.97 0.52 11.01
C CYS A 271 -7.72 -0.11 12.39
N GLY A 272 -6.60 0.20 13.03
CA GLY A 272 -6.31 -0.20 14.41
C GLY A 272 -7.38 0.30 15.38
N CYS A 273 -7.79 1.57 15.28
CA CYS A 273 -8.87 2.12 16.10
C CYS A 273 -10.22 1.44 15.83
N LEU A 274 -10.53 1.13 14.56
CA LEU A 274 -11.74 0.37 14.21
C LEU A 274 -11.71 -1.05 14.81
N PHE A 275 -10.55 -1.69 14.85
CA PHE A 275 -10.40 -3.02 15.47
C PHE A 275 -10.57 -2.98 16.99
N LEU A 276 -10.07 -1.92 17.65
CA LEU A 276 -10.37 -1.68 19.06
C LEU A 276 -11.86 -1.53 19.32
N TYR A 277 -12.56 -0.81 18.43
CA TYR A 277 -14.01 -0.66 18.52
C TYR A 277 -14.74 -1.99 18.31
N ILE A 278 -14.33 -2.80 17.32
CA ILE A 278 -14.88 -4.15 17.10
C ILE A 278 -14.70 -5.02 18.34
N ARG A 279 -13.51 -5.01 18.96
CA ARG A 279 -13.25 -5.70 20.23
C ARG A 279 -14.08 -5.20 21.41
N TYR A 280 -14.53 -3.94 21.40
CA TYR A 280 -15.36 -3.43 22.48
C TYR A 280 -16.81 -3.94 22.39
N ILE A 281 -17.31 -4.15 21.17
CA ILE A 281 -18.69 -4.59 20.92
C ILE A 281 -18.83 -6.12 20.81
N TYR A 282 -17.72 -6.86 20.84
CA TYR A 282 -17.64 -8.33 20.77
C TYR A 282 -16.90 -8.90 21.98
#